data_AF-A0A964DDN6-F1
#
_entry.id   AF-A0A964DDN6-F1
#
_cell.length_a   1.000
_cell.length_b   1.000
_cell.length_c   1.000
_cell.angle_alpha   90.00
_cell.angle_beta   90.00
_cell.angle_gamma   90.00
#
_symmetry.space_group_name_H-M   'P 1'
#
loop_
_entity.id
_entity.type
_entity.pdbx_description
1 polymer ?
#
loop_
_entity_poly.entity_id
_entity_poly.type
_entity_poly.pdbx_seq_one_letter_code
_entity_poly.pdbx_strand_id
1 'polypeptide(L)'
;MILDFVLFFIGILGIFVFYIVLAHLSVRMGEGLGIPKYYVLYFIAILFLILAIPAGWSIYFEGNDGHINILFSLLTIGNIIAISVSYKYWWWLKNELWVKGGK
;
A
#
# COMPACT_ATOMS: atom_id res chain seq x y z
N MET A 1 -24.50 6.76 7.05
CA MET A 1 -24.56 5.29 6.84
C MET A 1 -24.14 4.91 5.42
N ILE A 2 -24.95 5.09 4.36
CA ILE A 2 -24.55 4.67 3.00
C ILE A 2 -23.43 5.52 2.39
N LEU A 3 -23.42 6.83 2.67
CA LEU A 3 -22.36 7.73 2.23
C LEU A 3 -21.00 7.33 2.83
N ASP A 4 -20.95 7.02 4.12
CA ASP A 4 -19.72 6.63 4.82
C ASP A 4 -19.13 5.33 4.25
N PHE A 5 -20.00 4.38 3.90
CA PHE A 5 -19.61 3.13 3.26
C PHE A 5 -19.06 3.35 1.85
N VAL A 6 -19.73 4.18 1.04
CA VAL A 6 -19.24 4.54 -0.30
C VAL A 6 -17.88 5.25 -0.21
N LEU A 7 -17.73 6.19 0.72
CA LEU A 7 -16.46 6.89 0.96
C LEU A 7 -15.34 5.93 1.41
N PHE A 8 -15.66 4.95 2.26
CA PHE A 8 -14.74 3.89 2.64
C PHE A 8 -14.25 3.10 1.41
N PHE A 9 -15.16 2.64 0.55
CA PHE A 9 -14.79 1.91 -0.67
C PHE A 9 -13.96 2.75 -1.65
N ILE A 10 -14.32 4.02 -1.85
CA ILE A 10 -13.55 4.95 -2.67
C ILE A 10 -12.14 5.14 -2.08
N GLY A 11 -12.03 5.27 -0.77
CA GLY A 11 -10.74 5.37 -0.07
C GLY A 11 -9.87 4.13 -0.27
N ILE A 12 -10.43 2.93 -0.08
CA ILE A 12 -9.72 1.66 -0.33
C ILE A 12 -9.29 1.57 -1.79
N LEU A 13 -10.16 1.89 -2.75
CA LEU A 13 -9.82 1.87 -4.16
C LEU A 13 -8.69 2.84 -4.50
N GLY A 14 -8.71 4.05 -3.92
CA GLY A 14 -7.65 5.04 -4.08
C GLY A 14 -6.30 4.51 -3.58
N ILE A 15 -6.26 3.91 -2.39
CA ILE A 15 -5.04 3.30 -1.84
C ILE A 15 -4.57 2.13 -2.70
N PHE A 16 -5.51 1.31 -3.20
CA PHE A 16 -5.21 0.17 -4.07
C PHE A 16 -4.50 0.61 -5.36
N VAL A 17 -5.08 1.61 -6.05
CA VAL A 17 -4.46 2.18 -7.26
C VAL A 17 -3.09 2.79 -6.93
N PHE A 18 -2.99 3.51 -5.82
CA PHE A 18 -1.72 4.10 -5.38
C PHE A 18 -0.64 3.04 -5.16
N TYR A 19 -0.95 1.92 -4.49
CA TYR A 19 0.01 0.82 -4.27
C TYR A 19 0.43 0.16 -5.58
N ILE A 20 -0.49 -0.01 -6.53
CA ILE A 20 -0.16 -0.53 -7.87
C ILE A 20 0.81 0.41 -8.59
N VAL A 21 0.56 1.72 -8.55
CA VAL A 21 1.45 2.72 -9.16
C VAL A 21 2.83 2.66 -8.51
N LEU A 22 2.91 2.62 -7.18
CA LEU A 22 4.18 2.49 -6.45
C LEU A 22 4.92 1.20 -6.80
N ALA A 23 4.21 0.07 -6.87
CA ALA A 23 4.77 -1.21 -7.27
C ALA A 23 5.35 -1.14 -8.68
N HIS A 24 4.59 -0.59 -9.63
CA HIS A 24 5.02 -0.46 -11.03
C HIS A 24 6.26 0.43 -11.16
N LEU A 25 6.27 1.59 -10.50
CA LEU A 25 7.44 2.48 -10.46
C LEU A 25 8.66 1.79 -9.84
N SER A 26 8.45 1.07 -8.73
CA SER A 26 9.53 0.37 -8.03
C SER A 26 10.10 -0.81 -8.83
N VAL A 27 9.28 -1.48 -9.64
CA VAL A 27 9.75 -2.50 -10.62
C VAL A 27 10.69 -1.86 -11.63
N ARG A 28 10.25 -0.78 -12.29
CA ARG A 28 11.04 -0.07 -13.30
C ARG A 28 12.34 0.48 -12.73
N MET A 29 12.26 1.03 -11.53
CA MET A 29 13.42 1.51 -10.81
C MET A 29 14.38 0.37 -10.44
N GLY A 30 13.84 -0.77 -9.99
CA GLY A 30 14.61 -1.96 -9.67
C GLY A 30 15.37 -2.53 -10.86
N GLU A 31 14.71 -2.60 -12.01
CA GLU A 31 15.30 -3.00 -13.29
C GLU A 31 16.40 -2.03 -13.74
N GLY A 32 16.14 -0.72 -13.68
CA GLY A 32 17.09 0.31 -14.12
C GLY A 32 18.33 0.45 -13.23
N LEU A 33 18.22 0.13 -11.94
CA LEU A 33 19.30 0.31 -10.96
C LEU A 33 19.92 -1.01 -10.46
N GLY A 34 19.45 -2.17 -10.96
CA GLY A 34 19.94 -3.47 -10.50
C GLY A 34 19.63 -3.76 -9.02
N ILE A 35 18.55 -3.18 -8.49
CA ILE A 35 18.18 -3.27 -7.07
C ILE A 35 17.38 -4.56 -6.81
N PRO A 36 17.48 -5.18 -5.62
CA PRO A 36 16.70 -6.37 -5.30
C PRO A 36 15.19 -6.12 -5.34
N LYS A 37 14.43 -7.20 -5.58
CA LYS A 37 12.98 -7.18 -5.87
C LYS A 37 12.09 -6.91 -4.63
N TYR A 38 12.39 -5.88 -3.85
CA TYR A 38 11.58 -5.49 -2.69
C TYR A 38 10.20 -4.98 -3.08
N TYR A 39 9.97 -4.62 -4.35
CA TYR A 39 8.64 -4.25 -4.85
C TYR A 39 7.59 -5.36 -4.66
N VAL A 40 8.01 -6.62 -4.47
CA VAL A 40 7.09 -7.73 -4.19
C VAL A 40 6.29 -7.50 -2.90
N LEU A 41 6.87 -6.76 -1.95
CA LEU A 41 6.21 -6.40 -0.69
C LEU A 41 5.00 -5.47 -0.90
N TYR A 42 4.90 -4.72 -2.00
CA TYR A 42 3.67 -4.01 -2.32
C TYR A 42 2.50 -4.96 -2.61
N PHE A 43 2.74 -6.13 -3.20
CA PHE A 43 1.69 -7.13 -3.39
C PHE A 43 1.19 -7.70 -2.05
N ILE A 44 2.08 -7.81 -1.06
CA ILE A 44 1.69 -8.18 0.30
C ILE A 44 0.81 -7.06 0.91
N ALA A 45 1.22 -5.79 0.78
CA ALA A 45 0.42 -4.66 1.25
C ALA A 45 -0.97 -4.60 0.57
N ILE A 46 -1.03 -4.89 -0.73
CA ILE A 46 -2.27 -5.00 -1.50
C ILE A 46 -3.15 -6.14 -0.97
N LEU A 47 -2.56 -7.28 -0.61
CA LEU A 47 -3.30 -8.41 -0.03
C LEU A 47 -3.95 -8.02 1.30
N PHE A 48 -3.24 -7.30 2.18
CA PHE A 48 -3.83 -6.75 3.41
C PHE A 48 -4.99 -5.79 3.11
N LEU A 49 -4.87 -4.98 2.06
CA LEU A 49 -5.93 -4.08 1.62
C LEU A 49 -7.17 -4.83 1.10
N ILE A 50 -6.98 -5.92 0.36
CA ILE A 50 -8.07 -6.78 -0.12
C ILE A 50 -8.78 -7.43 1.07
N LEU A 51 -8.03 -7.91 2.08
CA LEU A 51 -8.60 -8.49 3.29
C LEU A 51 -9.35 -7.46 4.16
N ALA A 52 -9.04 -6.17 4.03
CA ALA A 52 -9.78 -5.11 4.72
C ALA A 52 -11.21 -4.93 4.17
N ILE A 53 -11.47 -5.28 2.92
CA ILE A 53 -12.79 -5.17 2.27
C ILE A 53 -13.86 -6.02 2.98
N PRO A 54 -13.68 -7.33 3.19
CA PRO A 54 -14.68 -8.14 3.89
C PRO A 54 -14.85 -7.72 5.36
N ALA A 55 -13.79 -7.23 6.03
CA ALA A 55 -13.91 -6.68 7.38
C ALA A 55 -14.81 -5.43 7.39
N GLY A 56 -14.60 -4.51 6.46
CA GLY A 56 -15.46 -3.32 6.29
C GLY A 56 -16.90 -3.67 5.89
N TRP A 57 -17.09 -4.71 5.07
CA TRP A 57 -18.41 -5.21 4.69
C TRP A 57 -19.19 -5.76 5.90
N SER A 58 -18.55 -6.60 6.72
CA SER A 58 -19.18 -7.18 7.92
C SER A 58 -19.57 -6.10 8.94
N ILE A 59 -18.74 -5.07 9.14
CA ILE A 59 -19.09 -3.94 10.01
C ILE A 59 -20.35 -3.22 9.49
N TYR A 60 -20.42 -2.96 8.18
CA TYR A 60 -21.52 -2.19 7.59
C TYR A 60 -22.85 -2.94 7.53
N PHE A 61 -22.83 -4.22 7.14
CA PHE A 61 -24.07 -5.00 6.92
C PHE A 61 -24.50 -5.82 8.15
N GLU A 62 -23.55 -6.27 8.97
CA GLU A 62 -23.84 -7.15 10.11
C GLU A 62 -23.75 -6.43 11.45
N GLY A 63 -23.30 -5.16 11.47
CA GLY A 63 -23.12 -4.39 12.70
C GLY A 63 -22.08 -5.00 13.65
N ASN A 64 -21.13 -5.78 13.10
CA ASN A 64 -20.15 -6.50 13.89
C ASN A 64 -18.98 -5.57 14.27
N ASP A 65 -19.18 -4.79 15.32
CA ASP A 65 -18.18 -3.85 15.85
C ASP A 65 -16.88 -4.56 16.29
N GLY A 66 -16.93 -5.87 16.58
CA GLY A 66 -15.75 -6.68 16.87
C GLY A 66 -14.75 -6.75 15.71
N HIS A 67 -15.20 -6.53 14.48
CA HIS A 67 -14.34 -6.52 13.29
C HIS A 67 -13.65 -5.17 13.04
N ILE A 68 -13.96 -4.12 13.80
CA ILE A 68 -13.31 -2.80 13.68
C ILE A 68 -11.80 -2.92 13.93
N ASN A 69 -11.41 -3.64 14.98
CA ASN A 69 -9.99 -3.84 15.31
C ASN A 69 -9.25 -4.63 14.22
N ILE A 70 -9.93 -5.59 13.59
CA ILE A 70 -9.38 -6.37 12.48
C ILE A 70 -9.18 -5.46 11.27
N LEU A 71 -10.18 -4.66 10.92
CA LEU A 71 -10.10 -3.68 9.83
C LEU A 71 -8.91 -2.73 10.03
N PHE A 72 -8.80 -2.10 11.20
CA PHE A 72 -7.69 -1.19 11.49
C PHE A 72 -6.34 -1.89 11.44
N SER A 73 -6.23 -3.09 12.01
CA SER A 73 -4.97 -3.86 11.99
C SER A 73 -4.52 -4.17 10.55
N LEU A 74 -5.45 -4.61 9.70
CA LEU A 74 -5.15 -4.90 8.28
C LEU A 74 -4.68 -3.64 7.55
N LEU A 75 -5.39 -2.53 7.71
CA LEU A 75 -5.02 -1.25 7.08
C LEU A 75 -3.66 -0.74 7.59
N THR A 76 -3.42 -0.78 8.89
CA THR A 76 -2.15 -0.34 9.48
C THR A 76 -0.98 -1.19 8.97
N ILE A 77 -1.11 -2.52 8.97
CA ILE A 77 -0.04 -3.41 8.50
C ILE A 77 0.24 -3.17 7.02
N GLY A 78 -0.80 -3.11 6.18
CA GLY A 78 -0.64 -2.84 4.75
C GLY A 78 0.09 -1.52 4.49
N ASN A 79 -0.30 -0.46 5.20
CA ASN A 79 0.34 0.86 5.07
C ASN A 79 1.78 0.88 5.56
N ILE A 80 2.10 0.24 6.70
CA ILE A 80 3.48 0.16 7.18
C ILE A 80 4.37 -0.54 6.15
N ILE A 81 3.90 -1.62 5.54
CA ILE A 81 4.65 -2.33 4.49
C ILE A 81 4.87 -1.40 3.29
N ALA A 82 3.81 -0.80 2.75
CA ALA A 82 3.90 0.07 1.58
C ALA A 82 4.84 1.27 1.82
N ILE A 83 4.73 1.93 2.98
CA ILE A 83 5.59 3.06 3.36
C ILE A 83 7.05 2.61 3.48
N SER A 84 7.30 1.49 4.16
CA SER A 84 8.67 0.97 4.37
C SER A 84 9.37 0.67 3.04
N VAL A 85 8.64 0.07 2.09
CA VAL A 85 9.15 -0.25 0.76
C VAL A 85 9.37 1.03 -0.06
N SER A 86 8.41 1.95 -0.02
CA SER A 86 8.51 3.26 -0.69
C SER A 86 9.73 4.02 -0.20
N TYR A 87 9.93 4.10 1.10
CA TYR A 87 11.08 4.75 1.70
C TYR A 87 12.39 4.15 1.18
N LYS A 88 12.49 2.82 1.15
CA LYS A 88 13.70 2.12 0.70
C LYS A 88 14.00 2.38 -0.78
N TYR A 89 12.99 2.31 -1.65
CA TYR A 89 13.19 2.62 -3.06
C TYR A 89 13.56 4.09 -3.25
N TRP A 90 12.85 5.04 -2.66
CA TRP A 90 13.17 6.46 -2.85
C TRP A 90 14.55 6.82 -2.30
N TRP A 91 14.98 6.16 -1.22
CA TRP A 91 16.34 6.29 -0.71
C TRP A 91 17.41 5.85 -1.73
N TRP A 92 17.22 4.70 -2.39
CA TRP A 92 18.13 4.27 -3.45
C TRP A 92 18.15 5.24 -4.64
N LEU A 93 16.99 5.79 -5.02
CA LEU A 93 16.89 6.72 -6.14
C LEU A 93 17.69 7.99 -5.82
N LYS A 94 17.50 8.51 -4.61
CA LYS A 94 18.23 9.66 -4.10
C LYS A 94 19.74 9.42 -4.15
N ASN A 95 20.20 8.27 -3.67
CA ASN A 95 21.63 7.96 -3.65
C ASN A 95 22.21 7.88 -5.07
N GLU A 96 21.51 7.24 -6.00
CA GLU A 96 21.95 7.16 -7.39
C GLU A 96 22.03 8.56 -8.03
N LEU A 97 21.00 9.39 -7.84
CA LEU A 97 20.95 10.74 -8.38
C LEU A 97 22.01 11.65 -7.78
N TRP A 98 22.33 11.48 -6.49
CA TRP A 98 23.41 12.24 -5.84
C TRP A 98 24.78 11.83 -6.38
N VAL A 99 25.02 10.53 -6.54
CA VAL A 99 26.31 10.02 -7.07
C VAL A 99 26.52 10.43 -8.53
N LYS A 100 25.48 10.38 -9.37
CA LYS A 100 25.57 10.80 -10.79
C LYS A 100 25.43 12.32 -11.00
N GLY A 101 24.78 13.02 -10.08
CA GLY A 101 24.59 14.47 -10.11
C GLY A 101 25.74 15.26 -9.49
N GLY A 102 26.70 14.59 -8.84
CA GLY A 102 27.96 15.17 -8.37
C GLY A 102 28.92 15.43 -9.51
N LYS A 103 28.66 16.49 -10.28
CA LYS A 103 29.71 17.31 -10.90
C LYS A 103 30.02 18.47 -9.97
#